data_AF-A0A662ESM9-F1
#
_entry.id   AF-A0A662ESM9-F1
#
_cell.length_a   1.000
_cell.length_b   1.000
_cell.length_c   1.000
_cell.angle_alpha   90.00
_cell.angle_beta   90.00
_cell.angle_gamma   90.00
#
_symmetry.space_group_name_H-M   'P 1'
#
loop_
_entity.id
_entity.type
_entity.pdbx_description
1 polymer ?
#
loop_
_entity_poly.entity_id
_entity_poly.type
_entity_poly.pdbx_seq_one_letter_code
_entity_poly.pdbx_strand_id
1 'polypeptide(L)'
;MRREKLPDWLTAARGIIAAAILGMIPFGPKALSQVIALLLLGWTTDMLDGRLARRYEKPPSWIGEHDFQFDMVMVLASTVYLVAVGFIPWWVGVPYLALGLPLVLWVHHTREFIQFKAVAMGIAFPWVFVPFVVAYFHARPAAYAGLIWMVCALIIDWKRFTGVVGDFLHGSGLARR
;
A
#
# COMPACT_ATOMS: atom_id res chain seq x y z
N MET A 1 9.93 -25.71 -12.31
CA MET A 1 9.91 -24.81 -11.14
C MET A 1 8.48 -24.68 -10.63
N ARG A 2 8.22 -25.05 -9.37
CA ARG A 2 6.86 -25.22 -8.82
C ARG A 2 6.14 -23.88 -8.72
N ARG A 3 4.98 -23.77 -9.39
CA ARG A 3 4.01 -22.66 -9.35
C ARG A 3 3.55 -22.31 -7.92
N GLU A 4 3.92 -23.12 -6.94
CA GLU A 4 3.50 -23.01 -5.55
C GLU A 4 4.11 -21.83 -4.79
N LYS A 5 5.27 -21.32 -5.21
CA LYS A 5 6.00 -20.21 -4.54
C LYS A 5 5.76 -18.83 -5.15
N LEU A 6 4.97 -18.73 -6.22
CA LEU A 6 4.80 -17.47 -6.96
C LEU A 6 4.23 -16.31 -6.10
N PRO A 7 3.19 -16.53 -5.27
CA PRO A 7 2.63 -15.47 -4.42
C PRO A 7 3.64 -14.96 -3.39
N ASP A 8 4.39 -15.88 -2.79
CA ASP A 8 5.44 -15.57 -1.82
C ASP A 8 6.54 -14.67 -2.42
N TRP A 9 6.90 -14.91 -3.70
CA TRP A 9 7.86 -14.07 -4.43
C TRP A 9 7.29 -12.69 -4.77
N LEU A 10 5.99 -12.57 -5.02
CA LEU A 10 5.35 -11.32 -5.41
C LEU A 10 5.10 -10.41 -4.19
N THR A 11 4.78 -10.98 -3.02
CA THR A 11 4.80 -10.24 -1.75
C THR A 11 6.23 -9.86 -1.34
N ALA A 12 7.22 -10.73 -1.52
CA ALA A 12 8.63 -10.35 -1.34
C ALA A 12 9.05 -9.23 -2.32
N ALA A 13 8.51 -9.23 -3.54
CA ALA A 13 8.73 -8.16 -4.50
C ALA A 13 8.20 -6.81 -3.98
N ARG A 14 7.13 -6.76 -3.18
CA ARG A 14 6.67 -5.51 -2.55
C ARG A 14 7.66 -4.95 -1.53
N GLY A 15 8.33 -5.83 -0.77
CA GLY A 15 9.46 -5.43 0.07
C GLY A 15 10.62 -4.84 -0.74
N ILE A 16 10.95 -5.47 -1.88
CA ILE A 16 11.98 -4.97 -2.81
C ILE A 16 11.55 -3.63 -3.43
N ILE A 17 10.28 -3.47 -3.80
CA ILE A 17 9.71 -2.24 -4.34
C ILE A 17 9.78 -1.12 -3.30
N ALA A 18 9.44 -1.39 -2.04
CA ALA A 18 9.57 -0.41 -0.97
C ALA A 18 11.03 0.01 -0.77
N ALA A 19 11.97 -0.93 -0.76
CA ALA A 19 13.40 -0.63 -0.72
C ALA A 19 13.85 0.18 -1.95
N ALA A 20 13.34 -0.14 -3.15
CA ALA A 20 13.63 0.61 -4.37
C ALA A 20 13.10 2.05 -4.31
N ILE A 21 11.89 2.27 -3.75
CA ILE A 21 11.32 3.60 -3.52
C ILE A 21 12.24 4.42 -2.59
N LEU A 22 12.71 3.83 -1.49
CA LEU A 22 13.67 4.50 -0.60
C LEU A 22 15.01 4.77 -1.32
N GLY A 23 15.46 3.84 -2.15
CA GLY A 23 16.62 4.00 -3.01
C GLY A 23 16.48 5.12 -4.05
N MET A 24 15.27 5.63 -4.30
CA MET A 24 15.05 6.79 -5.17
C MET A 24 15.33 8.14 -4.48
N ILE A 25 15.47 8.18 -3.15
CA ILE A 25 15.71 9.42 -2.39
C ILE A 25 16.91 10.23 -2.90
N PRO A 26 18.10 9.63 -3.17
CA PRO A 26 19.27 10.38 -3.66
C PRO A 26 19.05 11.05 -5.03
N PHE A 27 18.09 10.55 -5.83
CA PHE A 27 17.73 11.13 -7.12
C PHE A 27 16.74 12.30 -7.00
N GLY A 28 16.25 12.56 -5.78
CA GLY A 28 15.43 13.71 -5.44
C GLY A 28 14.07 13.74 -6.14
N PRO A 29 13.48 14.94 -6.31
CA PRO A 29 12.15 15.12 -6.91
C PRO A 29 11.99 14.57 -8.33
N LYS A 30 13.09 14.43 -9.08
CA LYS A 30 13.08 13.94 -10.47
C LYS A 30 12.67 12.48 -10.58
N ALA A 31 12.80 11.70 -9.50
CA ALA A 31 12.44 10.29 -9.46
C ALA A 31 10.95 10.02 -9.20
N LEU A 32 10.12 11.07 -9.05
CA LEU A 32 8.69 10.92 -8.70
C LEU A 32 7.93 10.00 -9.66
N SER A 33 8.18 10.11 -10.97
CA SER A 33 7.55 9.27 -11.98
C SER A 33 7.91 7.79 -11.80
N GLN A 34 9.17 7.50 -11.47
CA GLN A 34 9.67 6.16 -11.19
C GLN A 34 9.07 5.62 -9.89
N VAL A 35 8.96 6.44 -8.84
CA VAL A 35 8.29 6.07 -7.58
C VAL A 35 6.83 5.71 -7.82
N ILE A 36 6.12 6.47 -8.66
CA ILE A 36 4.74 6.13 -9.02
C ILE A 36 4.67 4.84 -9.84
N ALA A 37 5.55 4.66 -10.82
CA ALA A 37 5.60 3.42 -11.58
C ALA A 37 5.84 2.20 -10.68
N LEU A 38 6.73 2.32 -9.69
CA LEU A 38 7.01 1.30 -8.68
C LEU A 38 5.78 1.01 -7.80
N LEU A 39 5.06 2.05 -7.35
CA LEU A 39 3.81 1.89 -6.60
C LEU A 39 2.74 1.16 -7.41
N LEU A 40 2.51 1.58 -8.65
CA LEU A 40 1.54 0.93 -9.54
C LEU A 40 1.94 -0.51 -9.83
N LEU A 41 3.24 -0.79 -9.99
CA LEU A 41 3.74 -2.14 -10.19
C LEU A 41 3.46 -3.02 -8.96
N GLY A 42 3.76 -2.54 -7.76
CA GLY A 42 3.53 -3.30 -6.52
C GLY A 42 2.05 -3.57 -6.25
N TRP A 43 1.18 -2.60 -6.49
CA TRP A 43 -0.27 -2.84 -6.36
C TRP A 43 -0.84 -3.71 -7.49
N THR A 44 -0.26 -3.67 -8.68
CA THR A 44 -0.62 -4.60 -9.75
C THR A 44 -0.26 -6.04 -9.34
N THR A 45 0.92 -6.24 -8.74
CA THR A 45 1.32 -7.56 -8.25
C THR A 45 0.40 -8.06 -7.14
N ASP A 46 -0.05 -7.18 -6.25
CA ASP A 46 -1.05 -7.50 -5.21
C ASP A 46 -2.38 -8.02 -5.77
N MET A 47 -2.92 -7.32 -6.77
CA MET A 47 -4.15 -7.74 -7.43
C MET A 47 -3.99 -9.10 -8.13
N LEU A 48 -2.85 -9.33 -8.77
CA LEU A 48 -2.57 -10.58 -9.47
C LEU A 48 -2.41 -11.74 -8.49
N ASP A 49 -1.71 -11.53 -7.38
CA ASP A 49 -1.53 -12.53 -6.31
C ASP A 49 -2.85 -12.98 -5.73
N GLY A 50 -3.68 -12.03 -5.30
CA GLY A 50 -4.98 -12.34 -4.71
C GLY A 50 -5.90 -13.11 -5.65
N ARG A 51 -5.82 -12.86 -6.97
CA ARG A 51 -6.57 -13.63 -7.96
C ARG A 51 -6.00 -15.01 -8.18
N LEU A 52 -4.68 -15.14 -8.23
CA LEU A 52 -4.01 -16.41 -8.45
C LEU A 52 -4.23 -17.36 -7.28
N ALA A 53 -4.17 -16.85 -6.04
CA ALA A 53 -4.45 -17.61 -4.83
C ALA A 53 -5.89 -18.14 -4.81
N ARG A 54 -6.88 -17.31 -5.13
CA ARG A 54 -8.29 -17.72 -5.24
C ARG A 54 -8.52 -18.76 -6.34
N ARG A 55 -7.88 -18.60 -7.49
CA ARG A 55 -8.01 -19.53 -8.62
C ARG A 55 -7.44 -20.91 -8.33
N TYR A 56 -6.44 -21.00 -7.46
CA TYR A 56 -5.80 -22.27 -7.09
C TYR A 56 -6.28 -22.84 -5.75
N GLU A 57 -7.33 -22.28 -5.14
CA GLU A 57 -7.90 -22.71 -3.84
C GLU A 57 -6.82 -22.92 -2.77
N LYS A 58 -5.76 -22.11 -2.82
CA LYS A 58 -4.63 -22.30 -1.92
C LYS A 58 -4.95 -21.74 -0.53
N PRO A 59 -4.68 -22.50 0.55
CA PRO A 59 -4.68 -21.91 1.89
C PRO A 59 -3.64 -20.78 1.94
N PRO A 60 -3.89 -19.70 2.72
CA PRO A 60 -2.96 -18.59 2.83
C PRO A 60 -1.59 -19.11 3.32
N SER A 61 -0.53 -18.79 2.58
CA SER A 61 0.84 -19.02 3.02
C SER A 61 1.21 -18.00 4.10
N TRP A 62 2.26 -18.28 4.90
CA TRP A 62 2.79 -17.32 5.88
C TRP A 62 3.03 -15.93 5.26
N ILE A 63 3.46 -15.89 4.00
CA ILE A 63 3.68 -14.63 3.27
C ILE A 63 2.36 -13.98 2.85
N GLY A 64 1.36 -14.77 2.44
CA GLY A 64 0.00 -14.29 2.19
C GLY A 64 -0.71 -13.77 3.44
N GLU A 65 -0.36 -14.22 4.63
CA GLU A 65 -0.85 -13.66 5.91
C GLU A 65 -0.25 -12.28 6.20
N HIS A 66 0.99 -12.04 5.75
CA HIS A 66 1.71 -10.78 5.97
C HIS A 66 1.52 -9.76 4.83
N ASP A 67 0.71 -10.09 3.82
CA ASP A 67 0.54 -9.31 2.60
C ASP A 67 0.13 -7.85 2.85
N PHE A 68 -0.78 -7.68 3.82
CA PHE A 68 -1.21 -6.35 4.27
C PHE A 68 -0.04 -5.51 4.84
N GLN A 69 0.90 -6.12 5.57
CA GLN A 69 2.03 -5.40 6.14
C GLN A 69 2.99 -4.95 5.05
N PHE A 70 3.21 -5.75 4.00
CA PHE A 70 4.03 -5.37 2.86
C PHE A 70 3.44 -4.17 2.09
N ASP A 71 2.11 -4.12 1.92
CA ASP A 71 1.45 -2.94 1.37
C ASP A 71 1.63 -1.70 2.24
N MET A 72 1.51 -1.84 3.56
CA MET A 72 1.74 -0.73 4.50
C MET A 72 3.21 -0.26 4.46
N VAL A 73 4.17 -1.16 4.30
CA VAL A 73 5.59 -0.83 4.12
C VAL A 73 5.82 -0.05 2.83
N MET A 74 5.12 -0.40 1.73
CA MET A 74 5.18 0.39 0.49
C MET A 74 4.62 1.81 0.67
N VAL A 75 3.48 1.94 1.35
CA VAL A 75 2.89 3.27 1.65
C VAL A 75 3.84 4.08 2.53
N LEU A 76 4.42 3.46 3.56
CA LEU A 76 5.42 4.08 4.42
C LEU A 76 6.64 4.54 3.62
N ALA A 77 7.19 3.69 2.75
CA ALA A 77 8.34 4.02 1.91
C ALA A 77 8.06 5.21 0.99
N SER A 78 6.88 5.26 0.36
CA SER A 78 6.48 6.40 -0.47
C SER A 78 6.32 7.69 0.34
N THR A 79 5.78 7.59 1.55
CA THR A 79 5.63 8.73 2.48
C THR A 79 6.99 9.29 2.86
N VAL A 80 7.92 8.41 3.27
CA VAL A 80 9.30 8.78 3.60
C VAL A 80 9.99 9.44 2.40
N TYR A 81 9.85 8.87 1.19
CA TYR A 81 10.38 9.49 -0.02
C TYR A 81 9.84 10.91 -0.22
N LEU A 82 8.53 11.11 -0.17
CA LEU A 82 7.90 12.42 -0.42
C LEU A 82 8.33 13.49 0.60
N VAL A 83 8.50 13.10 1.86
CA VAL A 83 9.01 14.00 2.90
C VAL A 83 10.49 14.29 2.69
N ALA A 84 11.30 13.26 2.42
CA ALA A 84 12.76 13.40 2.27
C ALA A 84 13.15 14.27 1.08
N VAL A 85 12.41 14.19 -0.03
CA VAL A 85 12.68 15.00 -1.24
C VAL A 85 11.98 16.37 -1.20
N GLY A 86 11.24 16.68 -0.14
CA GLY A 86 10.64 18.00 0.08
C GLY A 86 9.29 18.25 -0.60
N PHE A 87 8.63 17.23 -1.14
CA PHE A 87 7.26 17.39 -1.65
C PHE A 87 6.24 17.59 -0.54
N ILE A 88 6.49 17.01 0.63
CA ILE A 88 5.67 17.20 1.83
C ILE A 88 6.52 17.89 2.89
N PRO A 89 6.03 18.97 3.52
CA PRO A 89 6.78 19.65 4.56
C PRO A 89 7.12 18.69 5.71
N TRP A 90 8.38 18.70 6.16
CA TRP A 90 8.86 17.80 7.21
C TRP A 90 8.07 17.96 8.52
N TRP A 91 7.60 19.17 8.83
CA TRP A 91 6.78 19.46 10.01
C TRP A 91 5.36 18.89 9.93
N VAL A 92 4.91 18.44 8.76
CA VAL A 92 3.68 17.63 8.60
C VAL A 92 4.02 16.15 8.63
N GLY A 93 4.96 15.74 7.77
CA GLY A 93 5.27 14.32 7.56
C GLY A 93 5.90 13.65 8.77
N VAL A 94 6.85 14.31 9.45
CA VAL A 94 7.56 13.73 10.59
C VAL A 94 6.62 13.51 11.78
N PRO A 95 5.80 14.50 12.22
CA PRO A 95 4.84 14.24 13.30
C PRO A 95 3.82 13.17 12.91
N TYR A 96 3.36 13.14 11.66
CA TYR A 96 2.43 12.11 11.20
C TYR A 96 3.03 10.70 11.34
N LEU A 97 4.26 10.51 10.87
CA LEU A 97 4.96 9.22 10.98
C LEU A 97 5.27 8.87 12.44
N ALA A 98 5.72 9.86 13.22
CA ALA A 98 6.09 9.69 14.63
C ALA A 98 4.91 9.32 15.53
N LEU A 99 3.68 9.72 15.17
CA LEU A 99 2.47 9.37 15.90
C LEU A 99 1.80 8.12 15.30
N GLY A 100 1.70 8.05 13.98
CA GLY A 100 1.00 7.00 13.26
C GLY A 100 1.69 5.65 13.39
N LEU A 101 3.01 5.58 13.22
CA LEU A 101 3.74 4.31 13.26
C LEU A 101 3.68 3.65 14.65
N PRO A 102 3.97 4.34 15.77
CA PRO A 102 3.82 3.74 17.10
C PRO A 102 2.38 3.34 17.42
N LEU A 103 1.39 4.12 16.99
CA LEU A 103 -0.02 3.78 17.18
C LEU A 103 -0.37 2.47 16.46
N VAL A 104 0.02 2.33 15.19
CA VAL A 104 -0.21 1.11 14.41
C VAL A 104 0.48 -0.10 15.04
N LEU A 105 1.73 0.06 15.50
CA LEU A 105 2.49 -1.01 16.17
C LEU A 105 1.89 -1.38 17.54
N TRP A 106 1.42 -0.40 18.30
CA TRP A 106 0.74 -0.65 19.58
C TRP A 106 -0.58 -1.39 19.40
N VAL A 107 -1.39 -1.00 18.42
CA VAL A 107 -2.63 -1.71 18.09
C VAL A 107 -2.34 -3.12 17.58
N HIS A 108 -1.32 -3.30 16.73
CA HIS A 108 -0.88 -4.62 16.27
C HIS A 108 -0.53 -5.57 17.44
N HIS A 109 0.06 -5.03 18.51
CA HIS A 109 0.45 -5.83 19.67
C HIS A 109 -0.70 -6.11 20.65
N THR A 110 -1.70 -5.24 20.71
CA THR A 110 -2.72 -5.25 21.79
C THR A 110 -4.11 -5.66 21.33
N ARG A 111 -4.40 -5.66 20.02
CA ARG A 111 -5.74 -5.84 19.47
C ARG A 111 -5.79 -6.95 18.42
N GLU A 112 -7.02 -7.41 18.17
CA GLU A 112 -7.33 -8.37 17.11
C GLU A 112 -6.91 -7.83 15.73
N PHE A 113 -6.54 -8.74 14.83
CA PHE A 113 -6.03 -8.40 13.49
C PHE A 113 -6.96 -7.49 12.69
N ILE A 114 -8.28 -7.68 12.79
CA ILE A 114 -9.29 -6.86 12.09
C ILE A 114 -9.25 -5.40 12.56
N GLN A 115 -9.03 -5.15 13.85
CA GLN A 115 -8.92 -3.80 14.40
C GLN A 115 -7.61 -3.14 13.99
N PHE A 116 -6.51 -3.89 14.04
CA PHE A 116 -5.21 -3.46 13.50
C PHE A 116 -5.33 -3.03 12.04
N LYS A 117 -5.95 -3.86 11.19
CA LYS A 117 -6.17 -3.58 9.77
C LYS A 117 -6.94 -2.28 9.58
N ALA A 118 -8.03 -2.06 10.34
CA ALA A 118 -8.83 -0.84 10.23
C ALA A 118 -8.04 0.42 10.63
N VAL A 119 -7.29 0.39 11.72
CA VAL A 119 -6.46 1.54 12.17
C VAL A 119 -5.36 1.84 11.16
N ALA A 120 -4.62 0.81 10.74
CA ALA A 120 -3.55 0.95 9.75
C ALA A 120 -4.09 1.50 8.42
N MET A 121 -5.24 1.02 7.93
CA MET A 121 -5.90 1.56 6.74
C MET A 121 -6.33 3.01 6.93
N GLY A 122 -6.92 3.38 8.07
CA GLY A 122 -7.34 4.76 8.32
C GLY A 122 -6.18 5.75 8.31
N ILE A 123 -5.04 5.34 8.87
CA ILE A 123 -3.81 6.14 8.88
C ILE A 123 -3.15 6.13 7.48
N ALA A 124 -3.09 5.00 6.80
CA ALA A 124 -2.46 4.91 5.48
C ALA A 124 -3.29 5.56 4.37
N PHE A 125 -4.62 5.63 4.50
CA PHE A 125 -5.53 6.02 3.43
C PHE A 125 -5.18 7.36 2.77
N PRO A 126 -4.95 8.46 3.51
CA PRO A 126 -4.54 9.72 2.88
C PRO A 126 -3.24 9.56 2.09
N TRP A 127 -2.26 8.86 2.66
CA TRP A 127 -0.93 8.69 2.09
C TRP A 127 -0.88 7.80 0.85
N VAL A 128 -1.88 6.95 0.64
CA VAL A 128 -2.04 6.22 -0.63
C VAL A 128 -2.26 7.18 -1.80
N PHE A 129 -2.99 8.28 -1.59
CA PHE A 129 -3.33 9.22 -2.66
C PHE A 129 -2.32 10.35 -2.82
N VAL A 130 -1.61 10.73 -1.76
CA VAL A 130 -0.66 11.86 -1.77
C VAL A 130 0.36 11.77 -2.93
N PRO A 131 1.02 10.63 -3.23
CA PRO A 131 1.93 10.55 -4.37
C PRO A 131 1.32 10.97 -5.71
N PHE A 132 0.05 10.60 -5.95
CA PHE A 132 -0.65 10.94 -7.20
C PHE A 132 -1.07 12.41 -7.23
N VAL A 133 -1.48 12.96 -6.10
CA VAL A 133 -1.77 14.40 -5.96
C VAL A 133 -0.50 15.20 -6.24
N VAL A 134 0.62 14.82 -5.62
CA VAL A 134 1.93 15.47 -5.86
C VAL A 134 2.32 15.35 -7.34
N ALA A 135 2.15 14.19 -7.96
CA ALA A 135 2.43 14.02 -9.38
C ALA A 135 1.47 14.76 -10.30
N TYR A 136 0.24 15.04 -9.89
CA TYR A 136 -0.63 15.89 -10.70
C TYR A 136 0.01 17.27 -10.93
N PHE A 137 0.73 17.78 -9.92
CA PHE A 137 1.43 19.05 -10.01
C PHE A 137 2.82 18.97 -10.66
N HIS A 138 3.54 17.84 -10.50
CA HIS A 138 4.95 17.75 -10.90
C HIS A 138 5.24 16.76 -12.06
N ALA A 139 4.35 15.80 -12.29
CA ALA A 139 4.51 14.71 -13.26
C ALA A 139 3.13 14.22 -13.77
N ARG A 140 2.38 15.11 -14.45
CA ARG A 140 1.01 14.86 -14.92
C ARG A 140 0.80 13.49 -15.60
N PRO A 141 1.69 13.01 -16.49
CA PRO A 141 1.52 11.70 -17.10
C PRO A 141 1.47 10.55 -16.07
N ALA A 142 2.29 10.61 -15.03
CA ALA A 142 2.30 9.60 -13.97
C ALA A 142 1.01 9.65 -13.12
N ALA A 143 0.48 10.84 -12.85
CA ALA A 143 -0.79 10.99 -12.15
C ALA A 143 -1.97 10.42 -12.97
N TYR A 144 -2.03 10.69 -14.28
CA TYR A 144 -3.07 10.12 -15.14
C TYR A 144 -2.92 8.61 -15.30
N ALA A 145 -1.69 8.09 -15.39
CA ALA A 145 -1.45 6.65 -15.38
C ALA A 145 -1.99 6.01 -14.10
N GLY A 146 -1.76 6.63 -12.94
CA GLY A 146 -2.30 6.18 -11.66
C GLY A 146 -3.82 6.23 -11.59
N LEU A 147 -4.45 7.29 -12.11
CA LEU A 147 -5.90 7.42 -12.18
C LEU A 147 -6.53 6.33 -13.06
N ILE A 148 -5.99 6.12 -14.27
CA ILE A 148 -6.45 5.06 -15.18
C ILE A 148 -6.29 3.71 -14.51
N TRP A 149 -5.14 3.45 -13.90
CA TRP A 149 -4.89 2.21 -13.18
C TRP A 149 -5.91 1.99 -12.05
N MET A 150 -6.22 3.01 -11.25
CA MET A 150 -7.17 2.94 -10.14
C MET A 150 -8.59 2.62 -10.62
N VAL A 151 -9.04 3.27 -11.69
CA VAL A 151 -10.36 2.99 -12.29
C VAL A 151 -10.42 1.57 -12.81
N CYS A 152 -9.39 1.12 -13.54
CA CYS A 152 -9.29 -0.27 -13.99
C CYS A 152 -9.31 -1.25 -12.82
N ALA A 153 -8.53 -0.97 -11.76
CA ALA A 153 -8.45 -1.83 -10.59
C ALA A 153 -9.81 -1.97 -9.89
N LEU A 154 -10.52 -0.87 -9.73
CA LEU A 154 -11.85 -0.85 -9.12
C LEU A 154 -12.87 -1.66 -9.92
N ILE A 155 -12.85 -1.53 -11.26
CA ILE A 155 -13.77 -2.27 -12.15
C ILE A 155 -13.47 -3.78 -12.08
N ILE A 156 -12.20 -4.17 -12.15
CA ILE A 156 -11.86 -5.60 -12.29
C ILE A 156 -11.85 -6.32 -10.92
N ASP A 157 -11.66 -5.65 -9.79
CA ASP A 157 -11.66 -6.26 -8.44
C ASP A 157 -12.77 -5.73 -7.51
N TRP A 158 -13.91 -5.30 -8.07
CA TRP A 158 -15.05 -4.76 -7.30
C TRP A 158 -15.45 -5.59 -6.08
N LYS A 159 -15.56 -6.93 -6.22
CA LYS A 159 -15.92 -7.83 -5.11
C LYS A 159 -14.89 -7.82 -3.97
N ARG A 160 -13.59 -7.68 -4.30
CA ARG A 160 -12.52 -7.57 -3.29
C ARG A 160 -12.61 -6.22 -2.59
N PHE A 161 -12.84 -5.15 -3.35
CA PHE A 161 -13.02 -3.81 -2.79
C PHE A 161 -14.16 -3.78 -1.76
N THR A 162 -15.34 -4.32 -2.10
CA THR A 162 -16.46 -4.40 -1.15
C THR A 162 -16.15 -5.23 0.09
N GLY A 163 -15.35 -6.30 -0.06
CA GLY A 163 -14.89 -7.10 1.07
C GLY A 163 -13.95 -6.31 2.00
N VAL A 164 -12.98 -5.59 1.43
CA VAL A 164 -12.03 -4.75 2.18
C VAL A 164 -12.75 -3.62 2.92
N VAL A 165 -13.75 -3.00 2.27
CA VAL A 165 -14.61 -1.99 2.92
C VAL A 165 -15.42 -2.62 4.05
N GLY A 166 -15.96 -3.82 3.86
CA GLY A 166 -16.65 -4.57 4.92
C GLY A 166 -15.75 -4.85 6.12
N ASP A 167 -14.53 -5.34 5.90
CA ASP A 167 -13.54 -5.58 6.96
C ASP A 167 -13.22 -4.29 7.73
N PHE A 168 -13.05 -3.18 7.01
CA PHE A 168 -12.79 -1.86 7.60
C PHE A 168 -13.96 -1.40 8.48
N LEU A 169 -15.20 -1.54 8.01
CA LEU A 169 -16.40 -1.17 8.78
C LEU A 169 -16.60 -2.03 10.02
N HIS A 170 -16.32 -3.34 9.93
CA HIS A 170 -16.35 -4.22 11.10
C HIS A 170 -15.25 -3.88 12.10
N GLY A 171 -14.01 -3.66 11.64
CA GLY A 171 -12.88 -3.34 12.51
C GLY A 171 -12.96 -1.96 13.17
N SER A 172 -13.60 -1.00 12.51
CA SER A 172 -13.88 0.34 13.07
C SER A 172 -15.08 0.36 14.02
N GLY A 173 -15.85 -0.73 14.11
CA GLY A 173 -17.07 -0.81 14.92
C GLY A 173 -18.26 -0.04 14.34
N LEU A 174 -18.15 0.44 13.09
CA LEU A 174 -19.21 1.17 12.37
C LEU A 174 -20.28 0.22 11.79
N ALA A 175 -19.91 -1.03 11.50
CA ALA A 175 -20.87 -2.08 11.19
C ALA A 175 -21.20 -2.84 12.49
N ARG A 176 -22.40 -2.59 13.06
CA ARG A 176 -23.01 -3.50 14.02
C ARG A 176 -23.80 -4.58 13.27
N ARG A 177 -23.73 -5.80 13.79
CA ARG A 177 -24.33 -7.06 13.31
C ARG A 177 -25.62 -6.90 12.52
#